data_AF-A0A920BTD2-F1
#
_entry.id   AF-A0A920BTD2-F1
#
_cell.length_a   1.000
_cell.length_b   1.000
_cell.length_c   1.000
_cell.angle_alpha   90.00
_cell.angle_beta   90.00
_cell.angle_gamma   90.00
#
_symmetry.space_group_name_H-M   'P 1'
#
loop_
_entity.id
_entity.type
_entity.pdbx_description
1 polymer ?
#
loop_
_entity_poly.entity_id
_entity_poly.type
_entity_poly.pdbx_seq_one_letter_code
_entity_poly.pdbx_strand_id
1 'polypeptide(L)'
;MEYLSRTQIINELQKPFQTYLEQYEIDEIGIYEEAGQEGIYHMGYTVTKDGKTYHIHTSFQKNKDEFLAPLDDLWTLETDEPTEDDRTGYRDLVSVFRKI
;
A
#
# COMPACT_ATOMS: atom_id res chain seq x y z
N MET A 1 8.47 17.73 -4.58
CA MET A 1 7.44 16.75 -4.21
C MET A 1 6.13 17.27 -4.78
N GLU A 2 5.51 16.51 -5.66
CA GLU A 2 4.20 16.84 -6.22
C GLU A 2 3.13 16.44 -5.21
N TYR A 3 2.18 17.33 -4.94
CA TYR A 3 1.04 17.04 -4.08
C TYR A 3 -0.06 16.40 -4.93
N LEU A 4 -0.47 15.20 -4.56
CA LEU A 4 -1.53 14.47 -5.23
C LEU A 4 -2.79 14.47 -4.35
N SER A 5 -3.95 14.51 -4.98
CA SER A 5 -5.21 14.26 -4.27
C SER A 5 -5.33 12.77 -3.94
N ARG A 6 -6.02 12.46 -2.85
CA ARG A 6 -6.40 11.09 -2.48
C ARG A 6 -7.00 10.32 -3.65
N THR A 7 -7.92 10.93 -4.40
CA THR A 7 -8.58 10.30 -5.55
C THR A 7 -7.60 9.98 -6.68
N GLN A 8 -6.61 10.85 -6.96
CA GLN A 8 -5.58 10.56 -7.95
C GLN A 8 -4.78 9.32 -7.55
N ILE A 9 -4.35 9.25 -6.28
CA ILE A 9 -3.57 8.10 -5.78
C ILE A 9 -4.39 6.81 -5.88
N ILE A 10 -5.65 6.81 -5.43
CA ILE A 10 -6.54 5.65 -5.54
C ILE A 10 -6.69 5.20 -6.99
N ASN A 11 -6.93 6.13 -7.92
CA ASN A 11 -7.09 5.80 -9.33
C ASN A 11 -5.81 5.16 -9.91
N GLU A 12 -4.62 5.64 -9.53
CA GLU A 12 -3.36 5.02 -9.95
C GLU A 12 -3.16 3.63 -9.33
N LEU A 13 -3.49 3.46 -8.04
CA LEU A 13 -3.39 2.17 -7.35
C LEU A 13 -4.34 1.12 -7.94
N GLN A 14 -5.53 1.52 -8.39
CA GLN A 14 -6.55 0.63 -8.96
C GLN A 14 -6.24 0.12 -10.36
N LYS A 15 -5.52 0.91 -11.19
CA LYS A 15 -5.18 0.53 -12.58
C LYS A 15 -4.59 -0.89 -12.72
N PRO A 16 -3.61 -1.32 -11.91
CA PRO A 16 -2.99 -2.64 -12.05
C PRO A 16 -3.73 -3.79 -11.34
N PHE A 17 -4.88 -3.57 -10.70
CA PHE A 17 -5.55 -4.59 -9.87
C PHE A 17 -5.70 -5.94 -10.59
N GLN A 18 -6.28 -5.94 -11.79
CA GLN A 18 -6.49 -7.19 -12.54
C GLN A 18 -5.17 -7.90 -12.85
N THR A 19 -4.14 -7.15 -13.24
CA THR A 19 -2.81 -7.71 -13.49
C THR A 19 -2.21 -8.35 -12.25
N TYR A 20 -2.39 -7.75 -11.07
CA TYR A 20 -1.87 -8.32 -9.82
C TYR A 20 -2.63 -9.57 -9.39
N LEU A 21 -3.97 -9.58 -9.53
CA LEU A 21 -4.80 -10.77 -9.32
C LEU A 21 -4.30 -11.96 -10.13
N GLU A 22 -4.07 -11.74 -11.42
CA GLU A 22 -3.67 -12.80 -12.36
C GLU A 22 -2.20 -13.21 -12.21
N GLN A 23 -1.28 -12.24 -12.10
CA GLN A 23 0.16 -12.51 -12.14
C GLN A 23 0.69 -13.14 -10.84
N TYR A 24 0.09 -12.77 -9.70
CA TYR A 24 0.58 -13.20 -8.38
C TYR A 24 -0.36 -14.19 -7.68
N GLU A 25 -1.41 -14.64 -8.39
CA GLU A 25 -2.41 -15.57 -7.87
C GLU A 25 -3.03 -15.03 -6.57
N ILE A 26 -3.41 -13.75 -6.58
CA ILE A 26 -4.05 -13.09 -5.43
C ILE A 26 -5.55 -13.41 -5.47
N ASP A 27 -6.13 -13.77 -4.32
CA ASP A 27 -7.55 -14.08 -4.20
C ASP A 27 -8.41 -12.81 -4.25
N GLU A 28 -8.00 -11.78 -3.49
CA GLU A 28 -8.69 -10.49 -3.44
C GLU A 28 -7.67 -9.35 -3.28
N ILE A 29 -7.91 -8.23 -3.97
CA ILE A 29 -7.13 -7.00 -3.83
C ILE A 29 -8.07 -5.80 -3.68
N GLY A 30 -7.80 -4.99 -2.66
CA GLY A 30 -8.53 -3.77 -2.34
C GLY A 30 -7.59 -2.61 -2.03
N ILE A 31 -8.16 -1.42 -1.86
CA ILE A 31 -7.40 -0.24 -1.44
C ILE A 31 -7.26 -0.25 0.08
N TYR A 32 -6.03 -0.08 0.56
CA TYR A 32 -5.71 0.15 1.97
C TYR A 32 -5.47 1.63 2.21
N GLU A 33 -6.02 2.15 3.31
CA GLU A 33 -5.82 3.53 3.77
C GLU A 33 -5.81 3.58 5.29
N GLU A 34 -4.82 4.25 5.85
CA GLU A 34 -4.72 4.45 7.30
C GLU A 34 -4.16 5.83 7.63
N ALA A 35 -4.78 6.50 8.60
CA ALA A 35 -4.28 7.75 9.13
C ALA A 35 -3.28 7.47 10.27
N GLY A 36 -2.01 7.80 10.03
CA GLY A 36 -0.95 7.74 11.02
C GLY A 36 -0.90 8.99 11.91
N GLN A 37 0.14 9.08 12.74
CA GLN A 37 0.39 10.23 13.60
C GLN A 37 1.01 11.40 12.81
N GLU A 38 0.91 12.63 13.36
CA GLU A 38 1.58 13.82 12.83
C GLU A 38 1.30 14.14 11.34
N GLY A 39 0.11 13.76 10.86
CA GLY A 39 -0.30 14.00 9.48
C GLY A 39 0.30 13.02 8.47
N ILE A 40 0.92 11.93 8.93
CA ILE A 40 1.28 10.78 8.10
C ILE A 40 0.00 10.06 7.67
N TYR A 41 -0.04 9.63 6.41
CA TYR A 41 -1.14 8.90 5.82
C TYR A 41 -0.59 7.74 4.99
N HIS A 42 -0.99 6.52 5.30
CA HIS A 42 -0.57 5.32 4.59
C HIS A 42 -1.60 4.96 3.54
N MET A 43 -1.15 4.69 2.32
CA MET A 43 -2.03 4.20 1.24
C MET A 43 -1.36 3.07 0.47
N GLY A 44 -2.19 2.15 -0.01
CA GLY A 44 -1.73 1.05 -0.85
C GLY A 44 -2.81 0.00 -1.04
N TYR A 45 -2.48 -1.26 -0.72
CA TYR A 45 -3.31 -2.42 -1.00
C TYR A 45 -3.61 -3.22 0.27
N THR A 46 -4.84 -3.70 0.38
CA THR A 46 -5.18 -4.87 1.19
C THR A 46 -5.24 -6.05 0.25
N VAL A 47 -4.48 -7.10 0.55
CA VAL A 47 -4.34 -8.27 -0.31
C VAL A 47 -4.70 -9.51 0.48
N THR A 48 -5.60 -10.33 -0.05
CA THR A 48 -5.89 -11.66 0.49
C THR A 48 -5.29 -12.70 -0.43
N LYS A 49 -4.49 -13.61 0.11
CA LYS A 49 -3.91 -14.74 -0.63
C LYS A 49 -3.75 -15.95 0.28
N ASP A 50 -4.18 -17.12 -0.19
CA ASP A 50 -4.15 -18.37 0.57
C ASP A 50 -4.87 -18.26 1.93
N GLY A 51 -5.92 -17.44 1.99
CA GLY A 51 -6.69 -17.16 3.21
C GLY A 51 -5.99 -16.27 4.23
N LYS A 52 -4.84 -15.65 3.89
CA LYS A 52 -4.13 -14.67 4.72
C LYS A 52 -4.30 -13.26 4.17
N THR A 53 -4.38 -12.29 5.06
CA THR A 53 -4.47 -10.86 4.73
C THR A 53 -3.11 -10.17 4.90
N TYR A 54 -2.76 -9.35 3.93
CA TYR A 54 -1.55 -8.53 3.90
C TYR A 54 -1.90 -7.07 3.65
N HIS A 55 -1.28 -6.16 4.38
CA HIS A 55 -1.34 -4.72 4.09
C HIS A 55 -0.02 -4.28 3.45
N ILE A 56 -0.11 -3.74 2.24
CA ILE A 56 1.03 -3.27 1.47
C ILE A 56 0.86 -1.77 1.27
N HIS A 57 1.69 -0.94 1.90
CA HIS A 57 1.48 0.51 1.85
C HIS A 57 2.76 1.31 1.75
N THR A 58 2.60 2.56 1.31
CA THR A 58 3.63 3.59 1.33
C THR A 58 3.10 4.81 2.07
N SER A 59 4.01 5.62 2.60
CA SER A 59 3.67 6.74 3.48
C SER A 59 3.64 8.07 2.74
N PHE A 60 2.63 8.89 3.07
CA PHE A 60 2.45 10.24 2.55
C PHE A 60 2.37 11.25 3.69
N GLN A 61 2.87 12.46 3.47
CA GLN A 61 2.59 13.61 4.30
C GLN A 61 1.31 14.28 3.79
N LYS A 62 0.29 14.32 4.64
CA LYS A 62 -0.93 15.08 4.39
C LYS A 62 -0.73 16.54 4.79
N ASN A 63 -1.08 17.46 3.89
CA ASN A 63 -1.06 18.90 4.16
C ASN A 63 -2.44 19.39 4.67
N LYS A 64 -2.53 20.70 4.98
CA LYS A 64 -3.76 21.33 5.50
C LYS A 64 -4.93 21.32 4.52
N ASP A 65 -4.64 21.24 3.23
CA ASP A 65 -5.61 21.21 2.13
C ASP A 65 -5.95 19.76 1.71
N GLU A 66 -5.61 18.78 2.55
CA GLU A 66 -5.83 17.35 2.37
C GLU A 66 -5.12 16.69 1.17
N PHE A 67 -4.14 17.36 0.57
CA PHE A 67 -3.28 16.74 -0.43
C PHE A 67 -2.16 15.93 0.22
N LEU A 68 -1.68 14.95 -0.53
CA LEU A 68 -0.71 13.95 -0.09
C LEU A 68 0.57 14.10 -0.91
N ALA A 69 1.70 14.25 -0.22
CA ALA A 69 3.02 14.19 -0.83
C ALA A 69 3.73 12.91 -0.35
N PRO A 70 4.31 12.09 -1.22
CA PRO A 70 5.05 10.89 -0.79
C PRO A 70 6.20 11.29 0.13
N LEU A 71 6.34 10.59 1.26
CA LEU A 71 7.45 10.80 2.21
C LEU A 71 8.73 10.13 1.71
N ASP A 72 8.58 8.89 1.24
CA ASP A 72 9.61 8.11 0.58
C ASP A 72 8.97 7.25 -0.53
N ASP A 73 9.82 6.60 -1.33
CA ASP A 73 9.41 5.67 -2.38
C ASP A 73 9.57 4.22 -1.91
N LEU A 74 9.30 3.94 -0.62
CA LEU A 74 9.44 2.63 -0.01
C LEU A 74 8.09 2.05 0.41
N TRP A 75 7.92 0.78 0.10
CA TRP A 75 6.76 0.01 0.50
C TRP A 75 7.05 -0.78 1.78
N THR A 76 6.01 -0.92 2.58
CA THR A 76 5.92 -1.76 3.77
C THR A 76 4.96 -2.90 3.49
N LEU A 77 5.28 -4.08 4.02
CA LEU A 77 4.44 -5.27 4.04
C LEU A 77 4.16 -5.64 5.50
N GLU A 78 2.90 -5.61 5.87
CA GLU A 78 2.39 -5.96 7.19
C GLU A 78 1.44 -7.14 7.07
N THR A 79 1.34 -7.94 8.14
CA THR A 79 0.48 -9.12 8.20
C THR A 79 -0.28 -9.10 9.51
N ASP A 80 -1.49 -9.68 9.55
CA ASP A 80 -2.24 -9.84 10.79
C ASP A 80 -1.65 -10.91 11.74
N GLU A 81 -0.57 -11.60 11.34
CA GLU A 81 0.08 -12.62 12.16
C GLU A 81 0.89 -11.94 13.28
N PRO A 82 0.53 -12.15 14.57
CA PRO A 82 1.11 -11.41 15.69
C PRO A 82 2.60 -11.71 15.95
N THR A 83 3.15 -12.70 15.26
CA THR A 83 4.55 -13.12 15.38
C THR A 83 5.42 -12.65 14.23
N GLU A 84 4.83 -12.06 13.19
CA GLU A 84 5.58 -11.52 12.06
C GLU A 84 5.78 -10.02 12.23
N ASP A 85 7.04 -9.58 12.18
CA ASP A 85 7.37 -8.16 12.15
C ASP A 85 7.08 -7.56 10.77
N ASP A 86 6.70 -6.28 10.76
CA ASP A 86 6.53 -5.50 9.55
C ASP A 86 7.83 -5.48 8.73
N ARG A 87 7.71 -5.76 7.44
CA ARG A 87 8.84 -5.78 6.52
C ARG A 87 8.81 -4.49 5.71
N THR A 88 9.78 -3.61 5.93
CA THR A 88 9.85 -2.28 5.29
C THR A 88 10.99 -2.20 4.26
N GLY A 89 10.98 -1.15 3.44
CA GLY A 89 12.12 -0.79 2.58
C GLY A 89 12.10 -1.41 1.18
N TYR A 90 10.96 -1.94 0.73
CA TYR A 90 10.81 -2.44 -0.64
C TYR A 90 10.71 -1.28 -1.62
N ARG A 91 11.53 -1.28 -2.68
CA ARG A 91 11.55 -0.19 -3.67
C ARG A 91 10.46 -0.30 -4.73
N ASP A 92 9.78 -1.44 -4.78
CA ASP A 92 8.77 -1.74 -5.78
C ASP A 92 7.80 -2.81 -5.27
N LEU A 93 6.57 -2.76 -5.78
CA LEU A 93 5.50 -3.69 -5.45
C LEU A 93 5.79 -5.12 -5.91
N VAL A 94 6.57 -5.31 -6.98
CA VAL A 94 6.94 -6.65 -7.47
C VAL A 94 7.73 -7.40 -6.40
N SER A 95 8.66 -6.72 -5.74
CA SER A 95 9.45 -7.27 -4.64
C SER A 95 8.59 -7.61 -3.43
N VAL A 96 7.54 -6.83 -3.17
CA VAL A 96 6.57 -7.11 -2.10
C VAL A 96 5.70 -8.32 -2.44
N PHE A 97 5.08 -8.34 -3.62
CA PHE A 97 4.18 -9.42 -4.03
C PHE A 97 4.87 -10.78 -4.11
N ARG A 98 6.19 -10.82 -4.34
CA ARG A 98 6.98 -12.07 -4.28
C ARG A 98 7.20 -12.62 -2.87
N LYS A 99 6.85 -11.86 -1.83
CA LYS A 99 6.98 -12.26 -0.42
C LYS A 99 5.70 -12.80 0.18
N ILE A 100 4.58 -12.75 -0.56
CA ILE A 100 3.26 -13.21 -0.13
C ILE A 100 2.75 -14.38 -0.97
#